data_AF-A0A7L3Z3C5-F1
#
_entry.id   AF-A0A7L3Z3C5-F1
#
_cell.length_a   1.000
_cell.length_b   1.000
_cell.length_c   1.000
_cell.angle_alpha   90.00
_cell.angle_beta   90.00
_cell.angle_gamma   90.00
#
_symmetry.space_group_name_H-M   'P 1'
#
loop_
_entity.id
_entity.type
_entity.pdbx_description
1 polymer ?
#
loop_
_entity_poly.entity_id
_entity_poly.type
_entity_poly.pdbx_seq_one_letter_code
_entity_poly.pdbx_strand_id
1 'polypeptide(L)'
;KTEDKKLGGVSIYLCVSLQGGVDNEVSLTAYITITLLEIPLPVTHSVVRNALFCLETAADEKENHVYTKALMAYAFALAGKEEKRKALLGSLEKEAVKKDGSVHWQRPGKEPQVDLPYYRYRAPSAEVEMTAYALLAHLTTQPAPSQEELSFASLIAKWISGQQNPSGGFSSTQ
;
A
#
# COMPACT_ATOMS: atom_id res chain seq x y z
N LYS A 1 -11.05 18.89 23.06
CA LYS A 1 -11.59 18.08 24.20
C LYS A 1 -12.82 17.25 23.84
N THR A 2 -13.83 17.79 23.15
CA THR A 2 -15.03 17.03 22.71
C THR A 2 -14.79 16.28 21.38
N GLU A 3 -13.98 16.84 20.48
CA GLU A 3 -13.54 16.18 19.25
C GLU A 3 -12.58 15.03 19.51
N ASP A 4 -11.60 15.19 20.41
CA ASP A 4 -10.66 14.11 20.81
C ASP A 4 -11.38 12.87 21.36
N LYS A 5 -12.53 13.06 22.02
CA LYS A 5 -13.37 11.96 22.51
C LYS A 5 -14.16 11.27 21.39
N LYS A 6 -14.63 12.02 20.39
CA LYS A 6 -15.30 11.44 19.19
C LYS A 6 -14.29 10.67 18.34
N LEU A 7 -13.13 11.26 18.08
CA LEU A 7 -12.01 10.64 17.38
C LEU A 7 -11.44 9.43 18.15
N GLY A 8 -11.36 9.52 19.48
CA GLY A 8 -11.00 8.39 20.34
C GLY A 8 -12.01 7.25 20.29
N GLY A 9 -13.30 7.55 20.19
CA GLY A 9 -14.36 6.55 19.94
C GLY A 9 -14.16 5.85 18.59
N VAL A 10 -13.95 6.61 17.52
CA VAL A 10 -13.66 6.06 16.18
C VAL A 10 -12.41 5.18 16.19
N SER A 11 -11.37 5.58 16.92
CA SER A 11 -10.12 4.82 17.05
C SER A 11 -10.28 3.48 17.77
N ILE A 12 -11.12 3.42 18.82
CA ILE A 12 -11.44 2.18 19.53
C ILE A 12 -12.29 1.27 18.64
N TYR A 13 -13.30 1.80 17.96
CA TYR A 13 -14.11 1.02 17.00
C TYR A 13 -13.26 0.46 15.86
N LEU A 14 -12.31 1.24 15.34
CA LEU A 14 -11.39 0.79 14.30
C LEU A 14 -10.58 -0.42 14.77
N CYS A 15 -9.96 -0.37 15.96
CA CYS A 15 -9.15 -1.49 16.46
C CYS A 15 -9.95 -2.69 17.00
N VAL A 16 -11.15 -2.45 17.54
CA VAL A 16 -11.99 -3.52 18.11
C VAL A 16 -12.68 -4.34 17.03
N SER A 17 -13.07 -3.74 15.91
CA SER A 17 -13.48 -4.50 14.72
C SER A 17 -12.34 -5.36 14.18
N LEU A 18 -11.10 -4.84 14.17
CA LEU A 18 -9.90 -5.53 13.66
C LEU A 18 -9.50 -6.82 14.37
N GLN A 19 -9.99 -7.11 15.58
CA GLN A 19 -9.84 -8.44 16.19
C GLN A 19 -10.76 -9.51 15.56
N GLY A 20 -11.62 -9.10 14.61
CA GLY A 20 -12.60 -9.91 13.88
C GLY A 20 -12.18 -10.34 12.46
N GLY A 21 -10.88 -10.36 12.14
CA GLY A 21 -10.30 -11.24 11.12
C GLY A 21 -10.86 -11.20 9.69
N VAL A 22 -10.92 -10.03 9.05
CA VAL A 22 -11.16 -9.92 7.59
C VAL A 22 -10.16 -8.93 6.97
N ASP A 23 -9.46 -9.33 5.90
CA ASP A 23 -8.46 -8.51 5.17
C ASP A 23 -8.96 -7.10 4.78
N ASN A 24 -10.27 -6.96 4.55
CA ASN A 24 -10.89 -5.67 4.21
C ASN A 24 -10.79 -4.64 5.34
N GLU A 25 -10.84 -5.06 6.61
CA GLU A 25 -10.80 -4.14 7.75
C GLU A 25 -9.38 -3.62 7.99
N VAL A 26 -8.36 -4.47 7.84
CA VAL A 26 -6.94 -4.08 7.92
C VAL A 26 -6.61 -3.11 6.78
N SER A 27 -7.06 -3.41 5.56
CA SER A 27 -6.88 -2.53 4.40
C SER A 27 -7.54 -1.16 4.61
N LEU A 28 -8.77 -1.13 5.15
CA LEU A 28 -9.46 0.12 5.47
C LEU A 28 -8.72 0.92 6.55
N THR A 29 -8.22 0.25 7.58
CA THR A 29 -7.44 0.88 8.66
C THR A 29 -6.15 1.48 8.12
N ALA A 30 -5.46 0.75 7.24
CA ALA A 30 -4.26 1.26 6.58
C ALA A 30 -4.58 2.50 5.75
N TYR A 31 -5.65 2.48 4.95
CA TYR A 31 -6.08 3.64 4.15
C TYR A 31 -6.40 4.88 5.00
N ILE A 32 -7.17 4.71 6.09
CA ILE A 32 -7.47 5.80 7.03
C ILE A 32 -6.18 6.33 7.66
N THR A 33 -5.26 5.42 8.06
CA THR A 33 -3.99 5.81 8.67
C THR A 33 -3.10 6.60 7.70
N ILE A 34 -3.00 6.16 6.44
CA ILE A 34 -2.31 6.89 5.37
C ILE A 34 -2.91 8.29 5.25
N THR A 35 -4.24 8.40 5.11
CA THR A 35 -4.93 9.68 4.95
C THR A 35 -4.63 10.64 6.12
N LEU A 36 -4.64 10.13 7.36
CA LEU A 36 -4.33 10.94 8.54
C LEU A 36 -2.86 11.38 8.57
N LEU A 37 -1.94 10.53 8.13
CA LEU A 37 -0.52 10.87 8.09
C LEU A 37 -0.18 11.86 6.96
N GLU A 38 -0.89 11.78 5.82
CA GLU A 38 -0.77 12.75 4.73
C GLU A 38 -1.36 14.13 5.07
N ILE A 39 -2.40 14.18 5.92
CA ILE A 39 -2.94 15.42 6.49
C ILE A 39 -2.18 15.73 7.78
N PRO A 40 -0.94 16.25 7.68
CA PRO A 40 0.23 16.08 8.56
C PRO A 40 -0.07 15.94 10.07
N LEU A 41 -0.77 14.87 10.45
CA LEU A 41 -1.20 14.64 11.80
C LEU A 41 -0.07 13.88 12.51
N PRO A 42 0.41 14.35 13.67
CA PRO A 42 1.53 13.71 14.33
C PRO A 42 1.24 12.24 14.65
N VAL A 43 2.26 11.39 14.50
CA VAL A 43 2.22 9.97 14.92
C VAL A 43 1.88 9.79 16.40
N THR A 44 2.05 10.83 17.22
CA THR A 44 1.71 10.86 18.65
C THR A 44 0.22 11.07 18.91
N HIS A 45 -0.56 11.48 17.90
CA HIS A 45 -2.00 11.62 18.01
C HIS A 45 -2.63 10.27 18.33
N SER A 46 -3.54 10.23 19.31
CA SER A 46 -4.10 8.98 19.86
C SER A 46 -4.66 8.05 18.78
N VAL A 47 -5.40 8.61 17.83
CA VAL A 47 -6.00 7.86 16.72
C VAL A 47 -4.93 7.20 15.84
N VAL A 48 -3.90 7.94 15.47
CA VAL A 48 -2.81 7.45 14.59
C VAL A 48 -1.98 6.42 15.32
N ARG A 49 -1.61 6.70 16.57
CA ARG A 49 -0.86 5.76 17.42
C ARG A 49 -1.59 4.43 17.58
N ASN A 50 -2.89 4.47 17.87
CA ASN A 50 -3.69 3.27 18.04
C ASN A 50 -3.82 2.51 16.71
N ALA A 51 -4.12 3.20 15.61
CA ALA A 51 -4.23 2.56 14.30
C ALA A 51 -2.91 1.89 13.88
N LEU A 52 -1.76 2.57 14.09
CA LEU A 52 -0.43 1.99 13.85
C LEU A 52 -0.18 0.74 14.70
N PHE A 53 -0.62 0.71 15.96
CA PHE A 53 -0.50 -0.49 16.80
C PHE A 53 -1.30 -1.67 16.23
N CYS A 54 -2.52 -1.43 15.73
CA CYS A 54 -3.32 -2.48 15.11
C CYS A 54 -2.66 -2.97 13.80
N LEU A 55 -2.11 -2.06 12.98
CA LEU A 55 -1.36 -2.42 11.77
C LEU A 55 -0.07 -3.18 12.08
N GLU A 56 0.64 -2.83 13.15
CA GLU A 56 1.85 -3.54 13.57
C GLU A 56 1.55 -4.99 13.95
N THR A 57 0.42 -5.22 14.63
CA THR A 57 -0.08 -6.54 15.00
C THR A 57 -0.48 -7.34 13.75
N ALA A 58 -1.25 -6.73 12.84
CA ALA A 58 -1.66 -7.35 11.59
C ALA A 58 -0.46 -7.70 10.70
N ALA A 59 0.57 -6.85 10.65
CA ALA A 59 1.78 -7.11 9.86
C ALA A 59 2.60 -8.31 10.35
N ASP A 60 2.46 -8.71 11.62
CA ASP A 60 3.10 -9.92 12.17
C ASP A 60 2.33 -11.21 11.85
N GLU A 61 1.11 -11.10 11.31
CA GLU A 61 0.33 -12.22 10.82
C GLU A 61 0.88 -12.72 9.47
N LYS A 62 0.96 -14.05 9.31
CA LYS A 62 1.67 -14.68 8.19
C LYS A 62 0.94 -14.60 6.84
N GLU A 63 -0.37 -14.34 6.83
CA GLU A 63 -1.23 -14.50 5.64
C GLU A 63 -1.86 -13.19 5.16
N ASN A 64 -1.10 -12.08 5.18
CA ASN A 64 -1.62 -10.83 4.62
C ASN A 64 -1.66 -10.87 3.07
N HIS A 65 -2.77 -10.43 2.49
CA HIS A 65 -2.89 -10.23 1.04
C HIS A 65 -1.92 -9.17 0.51
N VAL A 66 -1.51 -9.31 -0.76
CA VAL A 66 -0.59 -8.39 -1.45
C VAL A 66 -1.06 -6.93 -1.39
N TYR A 67 -2.37 -6.71 -1.54
CA TYR A 67 -2.97 -5.38 -1.45
C TYR A 67 -2.79 -4.79 -0.03
N THR A 68 -3.18 -5.52 1.00
CA THR A 68 -3.03 -5.11 2.41
C THR A 68 -1.57 -4.81 2.76
N LYS A 69 -0.63 -5.67 2.31
CA LYS A 69 0.82 -5.47 2.49
C LYS A 69 1.30 -4.16 1.88
N ALA A 70 0.85 -3.80 0.68
CA ALA A 70 1.24 -2.57 0.00
C ALA A 70 0.76 -1.31 0.76
N LEU A 71 -0.49 -1.31 1.21
CA LEU A 71 -1.03 -0.20 2.01
C LEU A 71 -0.30 -0.08 3.35
N MET A 72 -0.08 -1.19 4.07
CA MET A 72 0.66 -1.17 5.34
C MET A 72 2.10 -0.69 5.16
N ALA A 73 2.79 -1.12 4.09
CA ALA A 73 4.14 -0.67 3.79
C ALA A 73 4.17 0.86 3.63
N TYR A 74 3.21 1.44 2.92
CA TYR A 74 3.14 2.89 2.75
C TYR A 74 2.79 3.61 4.06
N ALA A 75 1.83 3.10 4.83
CA ALA A 75 1.48 3.65 6.14
C ALA A 75 2.71 3.70 7.09
N PHE A 76 3.51 2.63 7.11
CA PHE A 76 4.72 2.58 7.92
C PHE A 76 5.84 3.48 7.38
N ALA A 77 5.94 3.66 6.07
CA ALA A 77 6.86 4.61 5.45
C ALA A 77 6.54 6.05 5.93
N LEU A 78 5.27 6.45 5.85
CA LEU A 78 4.80 7.75 6.34
C LEU A 78 5.03 7.93 7.86
N ALA A 79 4.84 6.86 8.64
CA ALA A 79 5.04 6.89 10.09
C ALA A 79 6.51 6.80 10.54
N GLY A 80 7.47 6.64 9.61
CA GLY A 80 8.89 6.47 9.92
C GLY A 80 9.23 5.12 10.57
N LYS A 81 8.38 4.11 10.41
CA LYS A 81 8.54 2.75 10.94
C LYS A 81 9.35 1.87 9.98
N GLU A 82 10.61 2.23 9.82
CA GLU A 82 11.53 1.69 8.80
C GLU A 82 11.67 0.16 8.81
N GLU A 83 11.75 -0.48 9.98
CA GLU A 83 11.90 -1.94 10.06
C GLU A 83 10.67 -2.68 9.53
N LYS A 84 9.46 -2.25 9.94
CA LYS A 84 8.19 -2.84 9.48
C LYS A 84 7.98 -2.58 7.98
N ARG A 85 8.31 -1.37 7.52
CA ARG A 85 8.28 -1.03 6.09
C ARG A 85 9.17 -1.97 5.28
N LYS A 86 10.45 -2.12 5.66
CA LYS A 86 11.41 -2.99 4.96
C LYS A 86 10.98 -4.46 4.98
N ALA A 87 10.43 -4.94 6.09
CA ALA A 87 9.92 -6.30 6.19
C ALA A 87 8.77 -6.56 5.19
N LEU A 88 7.81 -5.63 5.11
CA LEU A 88 6.69 -5.73 4.17
C LEU A 88 7.14 -5.59 2.71
N LEU A 89 8.02 -4.63 2.40
CA LEU A 89 8.59 -4.49 1.05
C LEU A 89 9.36 -5.75 0.63
N GLY A 90 10.17 -6.33 1.53
CA GLY A 90 10.85 -7.60 1.28
C GLY A 90 9.89 -8.78 1.08
N SER A 91 8.70 -8.77 1.69
CA SER A 91 7.65 -9.74 1.39
C SER A 91 7.03 -9.48 0.01
N LEU A 92 6.69 -8.23 -0.30
CA LEU A 92 6.11 -7.82 -1.57
C LEU A 92 7.03 -8.15 -2.74
N GLU A 93 8.35 -7.92 -2.60
CA GLU A 93 9.32 -8.22 -3.65
C GLU A 93 9.37 -9.70 -4.05
N LYS A 94 9.08 -10.61 -3.12
CA LYS A 94 8.98 -12.06 -3.38
C LYS A 94 7.72 -12.43 -4.16
N GLU A 95 6.67 -11.64 -4.02
CA GLU A 95 5.37 -11.80 -4.68
C GLU A 95 5.26 -10.94 -5.96
N ALA A 96 6.31 -10.19 -6.31
CA ALA A 96 6.32 -9.27 -7.42
C ALA A 96 6.40 -9.98 -8.78
N VAL A 97 5.61 -9.52 -9.75
CA VAL A 97 5.67 -9.96 -11.13
C VAL A 97 6.69 -9.10 -11.89
N LYS A 98 7.77 -9.74 -12.33
CA LYS A 98 8.86 -9.10 -13.09
C LYS A 98 8.77 -9.54 -14.56
N LYS A 99 8.31 -8.65 -15.45
CA LYS A 99 8.17 -8.90 -16.90
C LYS A 99 8.63 -7.68 -17.69
N ASP A 100 9.38 -7.89 -18.78
CA ASP A 100 9.81 -6.85 -19.73
C ASP A 100 10.54 -5.64 -19.10
N GLY A 101 11.33 -5.92 -18.06
CA GLY A 101 12.04 -4.90 -17.29
C GLY A 101 11.08 -3.92 -16.60
N SER A 102 9.96 -4.43 -16.11
CA SER A 102 8.95 -3.71 -15.32
C SER A 102 8.52 -4.59 -14.13
N VAL A 103 8.11 -3.96 -13.04
CA VAL A 103 7.72 -4.63 -11.80
C VAL A 103 6.31 -4.21 -11.41
N HIS A 104 5.46 -5.18 -11.07
CA HIS A 104 4.10 -4.91 -10.60
C HIS A 104 3.58 -6.03 -9.72
N TRP A 105 2.43 -5.79 -9.10
CA TRP A 105 1.75 -6.75 -8.25
C TRP A 105 0.36 -7.08 -8.78
N GLN A 106 -0.08 -8.31 -8.50
CA GLN A 106 -1.40 -8.78 -8.88
C GLN A 106 -2.00 -9.71 -7.82
N ARG A 107 -3.33 -9.80 -7.78
CA ARG A 107 -4.02 -10.74 -6.91
C ARG A 107 -3.79 -12.19 -7.36
N PRO A 108 -3.72 -13.16 -6.42
CA PRO A 108 -3.59 -14.58 -6.76
C PRO A 108 -4.78 -15.09 -7.57
N GLY A 109 -4.56 -16.13 -8.40
CA GLY A 109 -5.61 -16.76 -9.20
C GLY A 109 -5.91 -16.07 -10.55
N LYS A 110 -5.08 -15.11 -10.97
CA LYS A 110 -5.24 -14.46 -12.27
C LYS A 110 -4.75 -15.36 -13.41
N GLU A 111 -5.58 -15.53 -14.43
CA GLU A 111 -5.21 -16.29 -15.62
C GLU A 111 -4.06 -15.61 -16.41
N PRO A 112 -3.20 -16.39 -17.08
CA PRO A 112 -2.14 -15.87 -17.93
C PRO A 112 -2.70 -14.89 -18.98
N GLN A 113 -2.05 -13.73 -19.10
CA GLN A 113 -2.44 -12.70 -20.08
C GLN A 113 -2.26 -13.23 -21.51
N VAL A 114 -3.26 -13.06 -22.36
CA VAL A 114 -3.14 -13.31 -23.79
C VAL A 114 -2.47 -12.11 -24.44
N ASP A 115 -1.20 -12.26 -24.84
CA ASP A 115 -0.46 -11.24 -25.60
C ASP A 115 -1.02 -11.19 -27.03
N LEU A 116 -2.00 -10.33 -27.27
CA LEU A 116 -2.54 -10.08 -28.62
C LEU A 116 -1.86 -8.85 -29.23
N PRO A 117 -1.34 -8.93 -30.47
CA PRO A 117 -0.54 -7.87 -31.09
C PRO A 117 -1.27 -6.53 -31.30
N TYR A 118 -2.61 -6.51 -31.18
CA TYR A 118 -3.44 -5.32 -31.33
C TYR A 118 -4.14 -4.87 -30.04
N TYR A 119 -4.00 -5.60 -28.94
CA TYR A 119 -4.68 -5.30 -27.69
C TYR A 119 -3.66 -4.98 -26.59
N ARG A 120 -3.57 -3.70 -26.24
CA ARG A 120 -2.78 -3.28 -25.08
C ARG A 120 -3.55 -3.64 -23.81
N TYR A 121 -3.15 -4.74 -23.19
CA TYR A 121 -3.73 -5.17 -21.93
C TYR A 121 -3.56 -4.07 -20.86
N ARG A 122 -4.66 -3.71 -20.21
CA ARG A 122 -4.65 -2.85 -19.01
C ARG A 122 -5.01 -3.68 -17.81
N ALA A 123 -4.22 -3.55 -16.76
CA ALA A 123 -4.51 -4.19 -15.49
C ALA A 123 -5.82 -3.64 -14.90
N PRO A 124 -6.56 -4.45 -14.14
CA PRO A 124 -7.66 -3.93 -13.36
C PRO A 124 -7.15 -2.95 -12.30
N SER A 125 -8.07 -2.11 -11.81
CA SER A 125 -7.74 -0.94 -11.01
C SER A 125 -7.02 -1.27 -9.70
N ALA A 126 -7.40 -2.36 -9.03
CA ALA A 126 -6.77 -2.77 -7.78
C ALA A 126 -5.28 -3.13 -7.94
N GLU A 127 -4.90 -3.68 -9.10
CA GLU A 127 -3.51 -4.00 -9.44
C GLU A 127 -2.70 -2.74 -9.71
N VAL A 128 -3.30 -1.72 -10.33
CA VAL A 128 -2.68 -0.39 -10.48
C VAL A 128 -2.50 0.26 -9.12
N GLU A 129 -3.54 0.24 -8.29
CA GLU A 129 -3.55 0.85 -6.96
C GLU A 129 -2.52 0.21 -6.01
N MET A 130 -2.50 -1.12 -5.87
CA MET A 130 -1.50 -1.79 -5.00
C MET A 130 -0.07 -1.53 -5.47
N THR A 131 0.14 -1.46 -6.79
CA THR A 131 1.45 -1.19 -7.38
C THR A 131 1.87 0.26 -7.13
N ALA A 132 0.91 1.19 -7.15
CA ALA A 132 1.15 2.59 -6.79
C ALA A 132 1.49 2.75 -5.30
N TYR A 133 0.79 2.07 -4.38
CA TYR A 133 1.16 2.09 -2.96
C TYR A 133 2.54 1.49 -2.69
N ALA A 134 2.89 0.39 -3.36
CA ALA A 134 4.23 -0.19 -3.27
C ALA A 134 5.30 0.80 -3.76
N LEU A 135 5.05 1.51 -4.87
CA LEU A 135 5.93 2.57 -5.36
C LEU A 135 6.09 3.69 -4.32
N LEU A 136 4.99 4.20 -3.78
CA LEU A 136 5.01 5.25 -2.77
C LEU A 136 5.79 4.81 -1.52
N ALA A 137 5.61 3.57 -1.07
CA ALA A 137 6.36 3.01 0.05
C ALA A 137 7.89 2.96 -0.19
N HIS A 138 8.34 2.70 -1.43
CA HIS A 138 9.76 2.78 -1.79
C HIS A 138 10.29 4.23 -1.84
N LEU A 139 9.45 5.18 -2.25
CA LEU A 139 9.84 6.59 -2.40
C LEU A 139 9.79 7.37 -1.07
N THR A 140 8.97 6.94 -0.12
CA THR A 140 8.82 7.57 1.20
C THR A 140 9.83 7.01 2.20
N THR A 141 11.13 7.11 1.85
CA THR A 141 12.23 6.77 2.76
C THR A 141 12.81 8.01 3.43
N GLN A 142 12.96 7.95 4.75
CA GLN A 142 13.61 8.98 5.54
C GLN A 142 15.09 8.61 5.79
N PRO A 143 16.06 9.52 5.63
CA PRO A 143 15.91 10.90 5.16
C PRO A 143 15.73 11.02 3.64
N ALA A 144 16.18 10.03 2.86
CA ALA A 144 15.95 9.93 1.42
C ALA A 144 16.11 8.47 0.96
N PRO A 145 15.46 8.06 -0.15
CA PRO A 145 15.69 6.75 -0.77
C PRO A 145 17.12 6.57 -1.28
N SER A 146 17.63 5.34 -1.22
CA SER A 146 18.92 4.99 -1.81
C SER A 146 18.86 4.94 -3.34
N GLN A 147 20.01 4.99 -4.02
CA GLN A 147 20.06 4.83 -5.48
C GLN A 147 19.49 3.47 -5.93
N GLU A 148 19.63 2.43 -5.12
CA GLU A 148 19.09 1.09 -5.38
C GLU A 148 17.55 1.11 -5.27
N GLU A 149 17.01 1.74 -4.23
CA GLU A 149 15.56 1.91 -4.05
C GLU A 149 14.95 2.74 -5.19
N LEU A 150 15.63 3.81 -5.64
CA LEU A 150 15.20 4.61 -6.80
C LEU A 150 15.23 3.81 -8.10
N SER A 151 16.28 3.01 -8.29
CA SER A 151 16.41 2.15 -9.48
C SER A 151 15.28 1.13 -9.51
N PHE A 152 14.94 0.52 -8.36
CA PHE A 152 13.81 -0.39 -8.26
C PHE A 152 12.46 0.32 -8.48
N ALA A 153 12.25 1.47 -7.83
CA ALA A 153 11.07 2.31 -8.00
C ALA A 153 10.84 2.71 -9.47
N SER A 154 11.91 2.95 -10.24
CA SER A 154 11.81 3.26 -11.66
C SER A 154 11.19 2.12 -12.49
N LEU A 155 11.44 0.87 -12.11
CA LEU A 155 10.85 -0.30 -12.78
C LEU A 155 9.35 -0.43 -12.50
N ILE A 156 8.93 -0.02 -11.31
CA ILE A 156 7.52 0.04 -10.92
C ILE A 156 6.82 1.18 -11.67
N ALA A 157 7.42 2.37 -11.67
CA ALA A 157 6.90 3.54 -12.38
C ALA A 157 6.76 3.31 -13.89
N LYS A 158 7.71 2.57 -14.49
CA LYS A 158 7.63 2.14 -15.90
C LYS A 158 6.39 1.29 -16.15
N TRP A 159 6.05 0.36 -15.25
CA TRP A 159 4.84 -0.45 -15.39
C TRP A 159 3.57 0.40 -15.27
N ILE A 160 3.49 1.27 -14.26
CA ILE A 160 2.34 2.16 -14.04
C ILE A 160 2.11 3.06 -15.25
N SER A 161 3.17 3.64 -15.81
CA SER A 161 3.09 4.49 -17.02
C SER A 161 2.48 3.73 -18.21
N GLY A 162 2.70 2.42 -18.29
CA GLY A 162 2.09 1.57 -19.32
C GLY A 162 0.58 1.35 -19.16
N GLN A 163 0.00 1.63 -17.98
CA GLN A 163 -1.42 1.44 -17.69
C GLN A 163 -2.29 2.66 -18.05
N GLN A 164 -1.68 3.79 -18.44
CA GLN A 164 -2.40 4.99 -18.83
C GLN A 164 -3.24 4.76 -20.11
N ASN A 165 -4.41 5.38 -20.15
CA ASN A 165 -5.24 5.46 -21.33
C ASN A 165 -4.67 6.53 -22.32
N PRO A 166 -5.11 6.55 -23.60
CA PRO A 166 -4.64 7.52 -24.59
C PRO A 166 -4.83 8.99 -24.20
N SER A 167 -5.71 9.28 -23.24
CA SER A 167 -5.97 10.61 -22.70
C SER A 167 -5.17 10.91 -21.42
N GLY A 168 -4.28 10.00 -20.98
CA GLY A 168 -3.42 10.15 -19.81
C GLY A 168 -4.02 9.71 -18.47
N GLY A 169 -5.27 9.25 -18.43
CA GLY A 169 -5.94 8.78 -17.21
C GLY A 169 -5.79 7.27 -16.95
N PHE A 170 -6.17 6.81 -15.76
CA PHE A 170 -6.21 5.39 -15.41
C PHE A 170 -7.64 4.82 -15.45
N SER A 171 -7.78 3.51 -15.34
CA SER A 171 -9.08 2.81 -15.38
C SER A 171 -9.98 3.10 -14.16
N SER A 172 -9.45 3.72 -13.10
CA SER A 172 -10.16 4.08 -11.87
C SER A 172 -9.79 5.48 -11.40
N THR A 173 -10.64 6.02 -10.53
CA THR A 173 -10.49 7.33 -9.87
C THR A 173 -9.64 7.28 -8.60
N GLN A 174 -9.51 6.10 -7.99
CA GLN A 174 -8.61 5.83 -6.88
C GLN A 174 -7.18 5.57 -7.38
#